data_AF-A0A932LPB7-F1
#
_entry.id   AF-A0A932LPB7-F1
#
_cell.length_a   1.000
_cell.length_b   1.000
_cell.length_c   1.000
_cell.angle_alpha   90.00
_cell.angle_beta   90.00
_cell.angle_gamma   90.00
#
_symmetry.space_group_name_H-M   'P 1'
#
loop_
_entity.id
_entity.type
_entity.pdbx_description
1 polymer ?
#
loop_
_entity_poly.entity_id
_entity_poly.type
_entity_poly.pdbx_seq_one_letter_code
_entity_poly.pdbx_strand_id
1 'polypeptide(L)'
;MDDRIGPDYATKSDDELLTLALEFDSLTEEAQRVLSTELRRRSLDAPERLAAFSAQQAQDKHFDDLNLGRLGLSGQGMGKRLYGRSNVEVRGVGEEYNATLFVVIFFFPLVPTATYRFFREQGSKEFQVLAKKPIDWARVAIVWVKAVAVIAAVPWVFHFIIRLGTR
;
A
#
# COMPACT_ATOMS: atom_id res chain seq x y z
N MET A 1 25.04 29.50 -26.08
CA MET A 1 23.61 29.88 -26.17
C MET A 1 22.91 28.76 -26.88
N ASP A 2 22.26 27.88 -26.13
CA ASP A 2 21.55 26.70 -26.66
C ASP A 2 20.09 26.83 -26.19
N ASP A 3 19.22 27.28 -27.09
CA ASP A 3 17.90 27.85 -26.76
C ASP A 3 16.78 27.32 -27.68
N ARG A 4 16.73 25.99 -27.90
CA ARG A 4 15.71 25.35 -28.79
C ARG A 4 15.29 23.92 -28.42
N ILE A 5 15.41 23.48 -27.17
CA ILE A 5 14.85 22.17 -26.78
C ILE A 5 13.44 22.41 -26.21
N GLY A 6 12.46 22.56 -27.10
CA GLY A 6 11.05 22.44 -26.69
C GLY A 6 10.82 21.06 -26.06
N PRO A 7 9.91 20.93 -25.08
CA PRO A 7 9.65 19.66 -24.43
C PRO A 7 9.21 18.61 -25.47
N ASP A 8 10.03 17.56 -25.64
CA ASP A 8 9.72 16.44 -26.53
C ASP A 8 8.71 15.51 -25.88
N TYR A 9 7.44 15.87 -26.02
CA TYR A 9 6.30 15.06 -25.57
C TYR A 9 6.04 13.84 -26.47
N ALA A 10 6.69 13.74 -27.65
CA ALA A 10 6.50 12.62 -28.55
C ALA A 10 7.14 11.32 -28.02
N THR A 11 8.23 11.44 -27.25
CA THR A 11 8.91 10.30 -26.61
C THR A 11 8.28 9.87 -25.28
N LYS A 12 7.33 10.63 -24.74
CA LYS A 12 6.65 10.31 -23.48
C LYS A 12 5.55 9.27 -23.65
N SER A 13 5.36 8.45 -22.61
CA SER A 13 4.24 7.51 -22.54
C SER A 13 2.91 8.23 -22.31
N ASP A 14 1.81 7.56 -22.58
CA ASP A 14 0.47 8.14 -22.37
C ASP A 14 0.24 8.50 -20.90
N ASP A 15 0.74 7.69 -19.97
CA ASP A 15 0.65 7.95 -18.53
C ASP A 15 1.49 9.16 -18.10
N GLU A 16 2.66 9.35 -18.69
CA GLU A 16 3.50 10.54 -18.43
C GLU A 16 2.82 11.80 -18.95
N LEU A 17 2.19 11.75 -20.12
CA LEU A 17 1.44 12.88 -20.69
C LEU A 17 0.20 13.20 -19.85
N LEU A 18 -0.53 12.18 -19.38
CA LEU A 18 -1.67 12.37 -18.49
C LEU A 18 -1.25 12.92 -17.13
N THR A 19 -0.09 12.51 -16.61
CA THR A 19 0.48 13.09 -15.38
C THR A 19 0.77 14.58 -15.56
N LEU A 20 1.41 14.95 -16.67
CA LEU A 20 1.67 16.35 -16.99
C LEU A 20 0.36 17.14 -17.21
N ALA A 21 -0.69 16.49 -17.70
CA ALA A 21 -2.01 17.09 -17.86
C ALA A 21 -2.72 17.37 -16.52
N LEU A 22 -2.39 16.64 -15.45
CA LEU A 22 -2.86 16.96 -14.09
C LEU A 22 -2.20 18.22 -13.52
N GLU A 23 -1.00 18.53 -13.99
CA GLU A 23 -0.21 19.70 -13.59
C GLU A 23 -0.23 20.81 -14.65
N PHE A 24 -1.24 20.81 -15.52
CA PHE A 24 -1.31 21.66 -16.72
C PHE A 24 -1.12 23.16 -16.43
N ASP A 25 -1.72 23.65 -15.35
CA ASP A 25 -1.65 25.06 -14.93
C ASP A 25 -0.25 25.48 -14.45
N SER A 26 0.61 24.52 -14.10
CA SER A 26 1.99 24.78 -13.67
C SER A 26 2.98 24.86 -14.83
N LEU A 27 2.55 24.51 -16.05
CA LEU A 27 3.36 24.51 -17.26
C LEU A 27 3.43 25.91 -17.89
N THR A 28 4.49 26.17 -18.66
CA THR A 28 4.58 27.39 -19.48
C THR A 28 3.53 27.37 -20.60
N GLU A 29 3.13 28.55 -21.09
CA GLU A 29 2.12 28.63 -22.17
C GLU A 29 2.51 27.85 -23.43
N GLU A 30 3.80 27.82 -23.76
CA GLU A 30 4.32 27.04 -24.89
C GLU A 30 4.19 25.53 -24.62
N ALA A 31 4.57 25.09 -23.42
CA ALA A 31 4.43 23.70 -22.99
C ALA A 31 2.97 23.24 -22.99
N GLN A 32 2.04 24.08 -22.53
CA GLN A 32 0.59 23.80 -22.56
C GLN A 32 0.06 23.58 -23.97
N ARG A 33 0.49 24.41 -24.94
CA ARG A 33 0.08 24.29 -26.35
C ARG A 33 0.61 23.00 -26.99
N VAL A 34 1.87 22.65 -26.73
CA VAL A 34 2.46 21.43 -27.29
C VAL A 34 1.84 20.18 -26.62
N LEU A 35 1.67 20.19 -25.29
CA LEU A 35 1.04 19.09 -24.55
C LEU A 35 -0.40 18.85 -25.00
N SER A 36 -1.23 19.89 -25.14
CA SER A 36 -2.61 19.75 -25.62
C SER A 36 -2.69 19.21 -27.05
N THR A 37 -1.75 19.60 -27.91
CA THR A 37 -1.64 19.06 -29.28
C THR A 37 -1.32 17.56 -29.25
N GLU A 38 -0.40 17.13 -28.39
CA GLU A 38 -0.03 15.73 -28.23
C GLU A 38 -1.15 14.89 -27.60
N LEU A 39 -1.82 15.40 -26.56
CA LEU A 39 -2.98 14.74 -25.95
C LEU A 39 -4.09 14.52 -26.98
N ARG A 40 -4.42 15.53 -27.79
CA ARG A 40 -5.41 15.40 -28.86
C ARG A 40 -4.96 14.43 -29.95
N ARG A 41 -3.68 14.48 -30.36
CA ARG A 41 -3.11 13.54 -31.35
C ARG A 41 -3.29 12.08 -30.92
N ARG A 42 -3.19 11.80 -29.62
CA ARG A 42 -3.34 10.46 -29.03
C ARG A 42 -4.74 10.16 -28.49
N SER A 43 -5.71 11.05 -28.69
CA SER A 43 -7.07 10.92 -28.14
C SER A 43 -7.10 10.72 -26.62
N LEU A 44 -6.22 11.43 -25.92
CA LEU A 44 -6.09 11.48 -24.46
C LEU A 44 -6.71 12.75 -23.85
N ASP A 45 -7.27 13.64 -24.66
CA ASP A 45 -7.87 14.92 -24.25
C ASP A 45 -9.31 14.80 -23.70
N ALA A 46 -9.83 13.57 -23.63
CA ALA A 46 -11.14 13.32 -23.02
C ALA A 46 -11.10 13.57 -21.50
N PRO A 47 -11.97 14.44 -20.95
CA PRO A 47 -11.98 14.75 -19.52
C PRO A 47 -12.27 13.52 -18.65
N GLU A 48 -13.06 12.57 -19.17
CA GLU A 48 -13.32 11.28 -18.52
C GLU A 48 -12.05 10.46 -18.33
N ARG A 49 -11.11 10.53 -19.28
CA ARG A 49 -9.86 9.79 -19.24
C ARG A 49 -8.89 10.38 -18.22
N LEU A 50 -8.83 11.70 -18.10
CA LEU A 50 -8.08 12.38 -17.06
C LEU A 50 -8.67 12.13 -15.66
N ALA A 51 -10.00 12.10 -15.54
CA ALA A 51 -10.68 11.75 -14.31
C ALA A 51 -10.42 10.28 -13.90
N ALA A 52 -10.48 9.35 -14.85
CA ALA A 52 -10.13 7.95 -14.60
C ALA A 52 -8.66 7.78 -14.20
N PHE A 53 -7.75 8.48 -14.89
CA PHE A 53 -6.32 8.43 -14.59
C PHE A 53 -5.98 9.03 -13.23
N SER A 54 -6.60 10.16 -12.86
CA SER A 54 -6.41 10.75 -11.51
C SER A 54 -6.95 9.83 -10.40
N ALA A 55 -8.10 9.18 -10.63
CA ALA A 55 -8.65 8.18 -9.71
C ALA A 55 -7.76 6.94 -9.60
N GLN A 56 -7.09 6.54 -10.68
CA GLN A 56 -6.12 5.44 -10.70
C GLN A 56 -4.83 5.83 -9.96
N GLN A 57 -4.23 6.99 -10.26
CA GLN A 57 -3.06 7.49 -9.54
C GLN A 57 -3.32 7.66 -8.03
N ALA A 58 -4.51 8.09 -7.64
CA ALA A 58 -4.87 8.20 -6.22
C ALA A 58 -4.92 6.83 -5.53
N GLN A 59 -5.32 5.78 -6.24
CA GLN A 59 -5.28 4.41 -5.74
C GLN A 59 -3.84 3.90 -5.67
N ASP A 60 -3.05 4.09 -6.72
CA ASP A 60 -1.67 3.61 -6.80
C ASP A 60 -0.77 4.28 -5.75
N LYS A 61 -0.88 5.61 -5.57
CA LYS A 61 -0.19 6.33 -4.47
C LYS A 61 -0.59 5.81 -3.10
N HIS A 62 -1.87 5.46 -2.92
CA HIS A 62 -2.34 4.88 -1.66
C HIS A 62 -1.72 3.49 -1.44
N PHE A 63 -1.40 2.71 -2.49
CA PHE A 63 -0.69 1.44 -2.39
C PHE A 63 0.83 1.60 -2.20
N ASP A 64 1.46 2.63 -2.76
CA ASP A 64 2.87 2.93 -2.53
C ASP A 64 3.16 3.50 -1.12
N ASP A 65 2.28 4.36 -0.60
CA ASP A 65 2.33 4.85 0.80
C ASP A 65 2.13 3.72 1.83
N LEU A 66 1.47 2.65 1.40
CA LEU A 66 1.49 1.36 2.07
C LEU A 66 2.74 0.64 1.60
N ASN A 67 3.92 1.07 2.06
CA ASN A 67 5.23 0.47 1.77
C ASN A 67 5.26 -1.06 2.04
N LEU A 68 4.64 -1.87 1.18
CA LEU A 68 4.28 -3.27 1.41
C LEU A 68 5.52 -4.15 1.35
N GLY A 69 6.51 -3.76 0.54
CA GLY A 69 7.84 -4.35 0.47
C GLY A 69 8.69 -4.17 1.73
N ARG A 70 8.31 -3.24 2.64
CA ARG A 70 9.04 -2.97 3.89
C ARG A 70 8.29 -3.39 5.17
N LEU A 71 7.13 -4.06 5.04
CA LEU A 71 6.31 -4.51 6.18
C LEU A 71 6.97 -5.63 7.01
N GLY A 72 8.10 -6.17 6.54
CA GLY A 72 8.95 -7.09 7.28
C GLY A 72 10.07 -6.34 8.00
N LEU A 73 9.93 -6.20 9.33
CA LEU A 73 11.03 -6.01 10.27
C LEU A 73 11.73 -4.63 10.26
N SER A 74 11.01 -3.56 10.60
CA SER A 74 11.69 -2.50 11.38
C SER A 74 12.04 -3.10 12.74
N GLY A 75 13.34 -3.22 13.05
CA GLY A 75 13.87 -3.82 14.28
C GLY A 75 13.49 -3.08 15.58
N GLN A 76 12.72 -1.99 15.48
CA GLN A 76 12.49 -1.02 16.54
C GLN A 76 11.02 -0.91 16.96
N GLY A 77 10.27 -2.04 16.98
CA GLY A 77 8.94 -2.14 17.61
C GLY A 77 7.82 -1.23 17.08
N MET A 78 8.10 -0.34 16.14
CA MET A 78 7.20 0.63 15.51
C MET A 78 7.15 0.40 14.00
N GLY A 79 5.95 0.40 13.43
CA GLY A 79 5.75 0.30 11.98
C GLY A 79 4.37 -0.23 11.61
N LYS A 80 4.09 -0.27 10.30
CA LYS A 80 2.90 -0.96 9.78
C LYS A 80 3.22 -2.46 9.68
N ARG A 81 2.31 -3.33 10.12
CA ARG A 81 2.45 -4.79 10.00
C ARG A 81 1.10 -5.43 9.64
N LEU A 82 1.14 -6.52 8.88
CA LEU A 82 -0.04 -7.30 8.53
C LEU A 82 -0.34 -8.33 9.61
N TYR A 83 -1.57 -8.34 10.11
CA TYR A 83 -2.08 -9.33 11.07
C TYR A 83 -3.40 -9.93 10.56
N GLY A 84 -3.76 -11.08 11.14
CA GLY A 84 -5.07 -11.70 10.87
C GLY A 84 -5.20 -12.30 9.48
N ARG A 85 -4.14 -12.96 8.99
CA ARG A 85 -4.17 -13.78 7.77
C ARG A 85 -5.31 -14.80 7.87
N SER A 86 -6.27 -14.73 6.95
CA SER A 86 -7.38 -15.70 6.88
C SER A 86 -8.09 -15.66 5.53
N ASN A 87 -9.00 -16.61 5.29
CA ASN A 87 -9.58 -16.94 3.98
C ASN A 87 -8.46 -17.23 2.98
N VAL A 88 -7.64 -18.23 3.30
CA VAL A 88 -6.61 -18.71 2.38
C VAL A 88 -7.32 -19.53 1.32
N GLU A 89 -7.50 -18.95 0.14
CA GLU A 89 -8.05 -19.62 -1.03
C GLU A 89 -6.89 -20.01 -1.93
N VAL A 90 -6.69 -21.32 -2.11
CA VAL A 90 -5.67 -21.84 -3.04
C VAL A 90 -6.30 -21.84 -4.43
N ARG A 91 -5.85 -20.93 -5.30
CA ARG A 91 -6.35 -20.80 -6.66
C ARG A 91 -5.23 -21.11 -7.64
N GLY A 92 -5.20 -22.36 -8.12
CA GLY A 92 -4.17 -22.84 -9.04
C GLY A 92 -2.78 -22.86 -8.40
N VAL A 93 -1.87 -22.02 -8.93
CA VAL A 93 -0.45 -21.93 -8.53
C VAL A 93 -0.22 -20.84 -7.46
N GLY A 94 -1.27 -20.19 -6.95
CA GLY A 94 -1.15 -19.13 -5.96
C GLY A 94 -2.14 -19.23 -4.80
N GLU A 95 -1.77 -18.60 -3.69
CA GLU A 95 -2.57 -18.46 -2.48
C GLU A 95 -3.12 -17.04 -2.38
N GLU A 96 -4.44 -16.90 -2.38
CA GLU A 96 -5.12 -15.67 -2.02
C GLU A 96 -5.36 -15.64 -0.52
N TYR A 97 -5.07 -14.53 0.16
CA TYR A 97 -5.38 -14.39 1.58
C TYR A 97 -5.76 -12.95 1.95
N ASN A 98 -6.67 -12.82 2.91
CA ASN A 98 -7.03 -11.53 3.49
C ASN A 98 -6.16 -11.27 4.72
N ALA A 99 -5.55 -10.08 4.79
CA ALA A 99 -4.81 -9.63 5.97
C ALA A 99 -5.12 -8.17 6.28
N THR A 100 -5.18 -7.84 7.57
CA THR A 100 -5.45 -6.47 8.04
C THR A 100 -4.15 -5.79 8.41
N LEU A 101 -3.96 -4.58 7.91
CA LEU A 101 -2.83 -3.75 8.25
C LEU A 101 -3.06 -3.05 9.57
N PHE A 102 -2.10 -3.16 10.47
CA PHE A 102 -2.08 -2.46 11.74
C PHE A 102 -0.90 -1.53 11.83
N VAL A 103 -1.12 -0.37 12.44
CA VAL A 103 -0.04 0.44 13.01
C VAL A 103 0.34 -0.19 14.34
N VAL A 104 1.59 -0.66 14.42
CA VAL A 104 2.17 -1.28 15.61
C VAL A 104 3.05 -0.26 16.32
N ILE A 105 2.86 -0.14 17.63
CA ILE A 105 3.70 0.65 18.52
C ILE A 105 4.09 -0.24 19.71
N PHE A 106 5.37 -0.27 20.08
CA PHE A 106 5.90 -1.16 21.14
C PHE A 106 5.47 -2.62 20.96
N PHE A 107 5.53 -3.16 19.74
CA PHE A 107 5.09 -4.53 19.40
C PHE A 107 3.58 -4.80 19.57
N PHE A 108 2.79 -3.78 19.92
CA PHE A 108 1.35 -3.91 20.09
C PHE A 108 0.59 -3.35 18.86
N PRO A 109 -0.32 -4.13 18.25
CA PRO A 109 -1.13 -3.66 17.12
C PRO A 109 -2.25 -2.73 17.62
N LEU A 110 -2.11 -1.41 17.45
CA LEU A 110 -3.04 -0.42 17.99
C LEU A 110 -4.18 -0.07 17.05
N VAL A 111 -3.86 0.38 15.84
CA VAL A 111 -4.86 0.96 14.93
C VAL A 111 -4.99 0.08 13.70
N PRO A 112 -6.13 -0.62 13.49
CA PRO A 112 -6.40 -1.28 12.21
C PRO A 112 -6.67 -0.21 11.15
N THR A 113 -5.91 -0.23 10.06
CA THR A 113 -6.05 0.77 9.00
C THR A 113 -6.96 0.29 7.88
N ALA A 114 -6.72 -0.93 7.38
CA ALA A 114 -7.49 -1.50 6.28
C ALA A 114 -7.23 -3.00 6.15
N THR A 115 -8.20 -3.72 5.59
CA THR A 115 -8.06 -5.13 5.21
C THR A 115 -7.75 -5.21 3.71
N TYR A 116 -6.71 -5.96 3.35
CA TYR A 116 -6.29 -6.17 1.96
C TYR A 116 -6.39 -7.65 1.60
N ARG A 117 -6.80 -7.92 0.35
CA ARG A 117 -6.71 -9.24 -0.28
C ARG A 117 -5.39 -9.31 -1.03
N PHE A 118 -4.53 -10.23 -0.62
CA PHE A 118 -3.24 -10.49 -1.25
C PHE A 118 -3.34 -11.73 -2.12
N PHE A 119 -2.67 -11.70 -3.27
CA PHE A 119 -2.30 -12.89 -4.03
C PHE A 119 -0.81 -13.13 -3.86
N ARG A 120 -0.44 -14.36 -3.55
CA ARG A 120 0.94 -14.80 -3.52
C ARG A 120 1.09 -16.03 -4.39
N GLU A 121 1.95 -15.96 -5.39
CA GLU A 121 2.30 -17.12 -6.18
C GLU A 121 3.18 -18.09 -5.36
N GLN A 122 2.89 -19.39 -5.43
CA GLN A 122 3.50 -20.42 -4.61
C GLN A 122 4.98 -20.57 -5.00
N GLY A 123 5.88 -20.12 -4.12
CA GLY A 123 7.33 -20.09 -4.37
C GLY A 123 7.91 -18.70 -4.61
N SER A 124 7.08 -17.69 -4.83
CA SER A 124 7.53 -16.30 -4.92
C SER A 124 7.51 -15.59 -3.55
N LYS A 125 8.46 -14.67 -3.36
CA LYS A 125 8.45 -13.68 -2.25
C LYS A 125 7.67 -12.42 -2.61
N GLU A 126 7.21 -12.33 -3.85
CA GLU A 126 6.48 -11.19 -4.37
C GLU A 126 4.99 -11.37 -4.06
N PHE A 127 4.39 -10.31 -3.51
CA PHE A 127 2.99 -10.30 -3.09
C PHE A 127 2.28 -9.24 -3.91
N GLN A 128 1.17 -9.59 -4.54
CA GLN A 128 0.33 -8.63 -5.26
C GLN A 128 -0.91 -8.31 -4.41
N VAL A 129 -1.25 -7.04 -4.29
CA VAL A 129 -2.48 -6.61 -3.59
C VAL A 129 -3.61 -6.58 -4.62
N LEU A 130 -4.57 -7.49 -4.46
CA LEU A 130 -5.70 -7.61 -5.40
C LEU A 130 -6.81 -6.59 -5.11
N ALA A 131 -7.09 -6.31 -3.84
CA ALA A 131 -8.21 -5.43 -3.48
C ALA A 131 -8.13 -4.94 -2.03
N LYS A 132 -8.62 -3.71 -1.79
CA LYS A 132 -8.95 -3.18 -0.46
C LYS A 132 -10.37 -3.61 -0.08
N LYS A 133 -10.52 -4.24 1.09
CA LYS A 133 -11.81 -4.68 1.65
C LYS A 133 -12.16 -3.80 2.88
N PRO A 134 -13.45 -3.56 3.19
CA PRO A 134 -13.85 -2.97 4.46
C PRO A 134 -13.26 -3.75 5.64
N ILE A 135 -12.95 -3.02 6.71
CA ILE A 135 -12.29 -3.54 7.90
C ILE A 135 -13.12 -4.66 8.52
N ASP A 136 -12.50 -5.83 8.70
CA ASP A 136 -13.09 -6.97 9.41
C ASP A 136 -12.89 -6.83 10.92
N TRP A 137 -13.83 -6.15 11.59
CA TRP A 137 -13.79 -5.87 13.03
C TRP A 137 -13.73 -7.13 13.90
N ALA A 138 -14.32 -8.25 13.46
CA ALA A 138 -14.26 -9.50 14.20
C ALA A 138 -12.82 -10.00 14.31
N ARG A 139 -12.04 -9.90 13.22
CA ARG A 139 -10.61 -10.25 13.26
C ARG A 139 -9.78 -9.29 14.08
N VAL A 140 -10.07 -8.00 14.01
CA VAL A 140 -9.40 -6.98 14.82
C VAL A 140 -9.55 -7.32 16.31
N ALA A 141 -10.77 -7.64 16.75
CA ALA A 141 -11.03 -8.03 18.13
C ALA A 141 -10.22 -9.26 18.55
N ILE A 142 -10.15 -10.30 17.72
CA ILE A 142 -9.35 -11.50 18.01
C ILE A 142 -7.86 -11.16 18.15
N VAL A 143 -7.33 -10.28 17.30
CA VAL A 143 -5.93 -9.84 17.37
C VAL A 143 -5.65 -9.11 18.69
N TRP A 144 -6.54 -8.21 19.11
CA TRP A 144 -6.40 -7.52 20.40
C TRP A 144 -6.53 -8.46 21.59
N VAL A 145 -7.48 -9.40 21.57
CA VAL A 145 -7.62 -10.42 22.64
C VAL A 145 -6.33 -11.22 22.79
N LYS A 146 -5.73 -11.67 21.68
CA LYS A 146 -4.44 -12.37 21.71
C LYS A 146 -3.32 -11.49 22.25
N ALA A 147 -3.25 -10.23 21.84
CA ALA A 147 -2.24 -9.29 22.30
C ALA A 147 -2.34 -9.03 23.82
N VAL A 148 -3.55 -8.81 24.34
CA VAL A 148 -3.80 -8.65 25.78
C VAL A 148 -3.45 -9.92 26.55
N ALA A 149 -3.79 -11.10 26.03
CA ALA A 149 -3.43 -12.37 26.66
C ALA A 149 -1.90 -12.54 26.80
N VAL A 150 -1.14 -12.13 25.78
CA VAL A 150 0.34 -12.15 25.83
C VAL A 150 0.86 -11.19 26.90
N ILE A 151 0.35 -9.95 26.96
CA ILE A 151 0.73 -8.97 27.99
C ILE A 151 0.41 -9.51 29.39
N ALA A 152 -0.77 -10.10 29.58
CA ALA A 152 -1.20 -10.66 30.86
C ALA A 152 -0.34 -11.85 31.29
N ALA A 153 0.24 -12.62 30.35
CA ALA A 153 1.10 -13.75 30.67
C ALA A 153 2.49 -13.31 31.19
N VAL A 154 3.00 -12.13 30.80
CA VAL A 154 4.35 -11.67 31.17
C VAL A 154 4.57 -11.59 32.70
N PRO A 155 3.68 -10.96 33.50
CA PRO A 155 3.82 -10.94 34.95
C PRO A 155 3.80 -12.33 35.58
N TRP A 156 2.97 -13.24 35.05
CA TRP A 156 2.86 -14.61 35.54
C TRP A 156 4.14 -15.41 35.30
N VAL A 157 4.71 -15.30 34.10
CA VAL A 157 5.99 -15.92 33.76
C VAL A 157 7.12 -15.34 34.61
N PHE A 158 7.17 -14.03 34.80
CA PHE A 158 8.18 -13.38 35.64
C PHE A 158 8.09 -13.82 37.10
N HIS A 159 6.89 -13.85 37.66
CA HIS A 159 6.64 -14.38 39.01
C HIS A 159 7.02 -15.86 39.12
N PHE A 160 6.70 -16.67 38.12
CA PHE A 160 7.05 -18.09 38.07
C PHE A 160 8.57 -18.31 38.03
N ILE A 161 9.31 -17.53 37.24
CA ILE A 161 10.78 -17.59 37.16
C ILE A 161 11.43 -17.21 38.49
N ILE A 162 10.99 -16.11 39.13
CA ILE A 162 11.51 -15.70 40.46
C ILE A 162 11.29 -16.81 41.50
N ARG A 163 10.11 -17.43 41.47
CA ARG A 163 9.73 -18.50 42.39
C ARG A 163 10.53 -19.80 42.19
N LEU A 164 11.00 -20.07 40.97
CA LEU A 164 11.84 -21.23 40.65
C LEU A 164 13.32 -21.01 40.99
N GLY A 165 13.82 -19.77 40.89
CA GLY A 165 15.21 -19.43 41.21
C GLY A 165 15.51 -19.28 42.71
N THR A 166 14.50 -19.38 43.59
CA THR A 166 14.63 -19.29 45.05
C THR A 166 14.55 -20.65 45.76
N ARG A 167 14.73 -21.75 45.03
CA ARG A 167 14.86 -23.11 45.57
C ARG A 167 16.26 -23.67 45.37
#